data_AF-A0A662F7A0-F1
#
_entry.id   AF-A0A662F7A0-F1
#
_cell.length_a   1.000
_cell.length_b   1.000
_cell.length_c   1.000
_cell.angle_alpha   90.00
_cell.angle_beta   90.00
_cell.angle_gamma   90.00
#
_symmetry.space_group_name_H-M   'P 1'
#
loop_
_entity.id
_entity.type
_entity.pdbx_description
1 polymer ?
#
loop_
_entity_poly.entity_id
_entity_poly.type
_entity_poly.pdbx_seq_one_letter_code
_entity_poly.pdbx_strand_id
1 'polypeptide(L)'
;MAGGRAPRPVYRVKAITHRRRPILTMSNMGMPLDDSDVANSVGFAARLTVELRRKGIPLRDVVCVTPECSLHLAVVSVRRAYAGIARQVANIIWADKAGNFTPYVVVCDEDVDPADLAQVAHAITTRCHPVRGIHVDPDTPGNPLLPFASLAERSLVKAPKCLIDCTWPVDWPPEAIPAKVSFATSYPPELQQRVVQQWGSYGLR
;
A
#
# COMPACT_ATOMS: atom_id res chain seq x y z
N MET A 1 -21.80 3.59 -16.00
CA MET A 1 -21.24 3.40 -14.64
C MET A 1 -20.46 2.09 -14.63
N ALA A 2 -19.40 2.03 -13.82
CA ALA A 2 -18.49 0.87 -13.71
C ALA A 2 -19.24 -0.48 -13.66
N GLY A 3 -18.85 -1.44 -14.50
CA GLY A 3 -19.41 -2.80 -14.57
C GLY A 3 -20.58 -3.02 -15.53
N GLY A 4 -21.40 -2.00 -15.81
CA GLY A 4 -22.55 -2.12 -16.73
C GLY A 4 -22.26 -1.73 -18.18
N ARG A 5 -23.09 -2.21 -19.12
CA ARG A 5 -23.13 -1.64 -20.48
C ARG A 5 -23.52 -0.16 -20.38
N ALA A 6 -22.65 0.72 -20.86
CA ALA A 6 -22.87 2.15 -20.91
C ALA A 6 -22.35 2.67 -22.26
N PRO A 7 -22.85 3.81 -22.76
CA PRO A 7 -22.26 4.45 -23.93
C PRO A 7 -20.76 4.65 -23.72
N ARG A 8 -19.96 4.22 -24.70
CA ARG A 8 -18.50 4.39 -24.72
C ARG A 8 -18.11 5.19 -25.97
N PRO A 9 -16.99 5.93 -25.92
CA PRO A 9 -16.41 6.51 -27.13
C PRO A 9 -16.20 5.43 -28.21
N VAL A 10 -16.60 5.73 -29.44
CA VAL A 10 -16.40 4.85 -30.59
C VAL A 10 -15.11 5.24 -31.28
N TYR A 11 -14.17 4.30 -31.37
CA TYR A 11 -12.92 4.48 -32.09
C TYR A 11 -13.08 4.00 -33.53
N ARG A 12 -13.06 4.93 -34.50
CA ARG A 12 -13.09 4.59 -35.94
C ARG A 12 -11.68 4.31 -36.44
N VAL A 13 -11.33 3.03 -36.59
CA VAL A 13 -10.02 2.60 -37.09
C VAL A 13 -9.96 2.80 -38.61
N LYS A 14 -9.00 3.60 -39.10
CA LYS A 14 -8.82 3.88 -40.54
C LYS A 14 -7.87 2.89 -41.23
N ALA A 15 -6.90 2.36 -40.49
CA ALA A 15 -5.92 1.40 -40.98
C ALA A 15 -5.33 0.59 -39.80
N ILE A 16 -4.83 -0.62 -40.08
CA ILE A 16 -4.11 -1.48 -39.13
C ILE A 16 -2.84 -1.96 -39.83
N THR A 17 -1.69 -1.88 -39.17
CA THR A 17 -0.40 -2.42 -39.65
C THR A 17 0.19 -3.36 -38.61
N HIS A 18 0.94 -4.38 -39.04
CA HIS A 18 1.60 -5.33 -38.12
C HIS A 18 2.84 -5.98 -38.76
N ARG A 19 3.70 -6.58 -37.94
CA ARG A 19 4.85 -7.40 -38.38
C ARG A 19 4.39 -8.71 -39.03
N ARG A 20 5.23 -9.35 -39.86
CA ARG A 20 4.89 -10.60 -40.60
C ARG A 20 4.31 -11.73 -39.73
N ARG A 21 4.79 -11.89 -38.50
CA ARG A 21 4.25 -12.83 -37.49
C ARG A 21 3.81 -12.01 -36.26
N PRO A 22 2.58 -11.47 -36.24
CA PRO A 22 2.14 -10.61 -35.16
C PRO A 22 2.07 -11.37 -33.85
N ILE A 23 2.43 -10.69 -32.76
CA ILE A 23 2.24 -11.17 -31.39
C ILE A 23 1.21 -10.23 -30.77
N LEU A 24 0.04 -10.75 -30.46
CA LEU A 24 -1.00 -10.00 -29.77
C LEU A 24 -0.86 -10.27 -28.27
N THR A 25 -0.54 -9.25 -27.50
CA THR A 25 -0.54 -9.33 -26.04
C THR A 25 -1.95 -9.11 -25.51
N MET A 26 -2.28 -9.75 -24.40
CA MET A 26 -3.58 -9.64 -23.76
C MET A 26 -3.38 -9.65 -22.25
N SER A 27 -4.09 -8.77 -21.57
CA SER A 27 -4.26 -8.78 -20.11
C SER A 27 -5.48 -9.63 -19.78
N ASN A 28 -5.31 -10.70 -19.01
CA ASN A 28 -6.42 -11.51 -18.51
C ASN A 28 -6.73 -11.11 -17.07
N MET A 29 -7.39 -9.95 -16.93
CA MET A 29 -7.67 -9.35 -15.63
C MET A 29 -8.64 -10.19 -14.79
N GLY A 30 -8.45 -10.19 -13.47
CA GLY A 30 -9.28 -10.99 -12.56
C GLY A 30 -8.98 -10.75 -11.09
N MET A 31 -8.98 -11.84 -10.32
CA MET A 31 -8.41 -11.80 -8.97
C MET A 31 -6.90 -11.58 -9.08
N PRO A 32 -6.31 -10.69 -8.27
CA PRO A 32 -4.86 -10.47 -8.28
C PRO A 32 -4.09 -11.78 -8.08
N LEU A 33 -2.91 -11.94 -8.69
CA LEU A 33 -2.13 -10.92 -9.40
C LEU A 33 -2.33 -10.99 -10.92
N ASP A 34 -2.69 -9.86 -11.54
CA ASP A 34 -2.61 -9.66 -12.99
C ASP A 34 -1.58 -8.58 -13.38
N ASP A 35 -1.36 -8.43 -14.69
CA ASP A 35 -0.38 -7.49 -15.24
C ASP A 35 -0.71 -6.03 -14.94
N SER A 36 -2.00 -5.69 -14.79
CA SER A 36 -2.43 -4.35 -14.39
C SER A 36 -2.10 -4.11 -12.91
N ASP A 37 -2.28 -5.08 -12.02
CA ASP A 37 -1.93 -4.94 -10.60
C ASP A 37 -0.42 -4.66 -10.45
N VAL A 38 0.41 -5.47 -11.11
CA VAL A 38 1.87 -5.33 -11.05
C VAL A 38 2.35 -4.03 -11.70
N ALA A 39 1.87 -3.68 -12.89
CA ALA A 39 2.34 -2.48 -13.57
C ALA A 39 1.88 -1.18 -12.88
N ASN A 40 0.62 -1.13 -12.45
CA ASN A 40 0.09 0.07 -11.81
C ASN A 40 0.60 0.25 -10.37
N SER A 41 0.80 -0.83 -9.61
CA SER A 41 1.36 -0.73 -8.25
C SER A 41 2.71 -0.06 -8.25
N VAL A 42 3.63 -0.46 -9.14
CA VAL A 42 4.96 0.16 -9.28
C VAL A 42 4.85 1.64 -9.65
N GLY A 43 3.98 1.98 -10.61
CA GLY A 43 3.76 3.36 -11.04
C GLY A 43 3.19 4.25 -9.94
N PHE A 44 2.18 3.76 -9.21
CA PHE A 44 1.55 4.49 -8.11
C PHE A 44 2.49 4.62 -6.91
N ALA A 45 3.19 3.54 -6.54
CA ALA A 45 4.23 3.54 -5.51
C ALA A 45 5.29 4.62 -5.78
N ALA A 46 5.85 4.65 -7.00
CA ALA A 46 6.86 5.64 -7.37
C ALA A 46 6.31 7.08 -7.28
N ARG A 47 5.10 7.32 -7.82
CA ARG A 47 4.44 8.63 -7.79
C ARG A 47 4.19 9.10 -6.36
N LEU A 48 3.57 8.26 -5.53
CA LEU A 48 3.26 8.60 -4.14
C LEU A 48 4.51 8.80 -3.29
N THR A 49 5.57 8.01 -3.54
CA THR A 49 6.86 8.19 -2.88
C THR A 49 7.46 9.56 -3.17
N VAL A 50 7.47 9.98 -4.44
CA VAL A 50 7.98 11.29 -4.84
C VAL A 50 7.16 12.41 -4.20
N GLU A 51 5.83 12.30 -4.21
CA GLU A 51 4.96 13.32 -3.60
C GLU A 51 5.15 13.44 -2.08
N LEU A 52 5.22 12.32 -1.35
CA LEU A 52 5.46 12.34 0.10
C LEU A 52 6.84 12.93 0.43
N ARG A 53 7.90 12.55 -0.30
CA ARG A 53 9.24 13.12 -0.12
C ARG A 53 9.27 14.61 -0.43
N ARG A 54 8.60 15.05 -1.50
CA ARG A 54 8.47 16.46 -1.86
C ARG A 54 7.78 17.28 -0.77
N LYS A 55 6.87 16.66 -0.01
CA LYS A 55 6.20 17.26 1.15
C LYS A 55 6.98 17.14 2.46
N GLY A 56 8.21 16.63 2.42
CA GLY A 56 9.09 16.53 3.58
C GLY A 56 8.76 15.38 4.54
N ILE A 57 7.97 14.40 4.10
CA ILE A 57 7.69 13.22 4.92
C ILE A 57 8.95 12.35 5.03
N PRO A 58 9.41 12.00 6.25
CA PRO A 58 10.59 11.18 6.47
C PRO A 58 10.27 9.70 6.23
N LEU A 59 10.12 9.32 4.96
CA LEU A 59 9.95 7.93 4.57
C LEU A 59 11.22 7.12 4.86
N ARG A 60 11.07 5.91 5.39
CA ARG A 60 12.19 4.94 5.43
C ARG A 60 12.57 4.49 4.02
N ASP A 61 11.56 4.16 3.22
CA ASP A 61 11.73 3.58 1.89
C ASP A 61 10.73 4.17 0.88
N VAL A 62 10.33 3.41 -0.12
CA VAL A 62 9.24 3.68 -1.04
C VAL A 62 7.88 3.34 -0.41
N VAL A 63 6.84 4.03 -0.85
CA VAL A 63 5.45 3.63 -0.58
C VAL A 63 5.20 2.29 -1.26
N CYS A 64 4.66 1.31 -0.54
CA CYS A 64 4.19 0.07 -1.15
C CYS A 64 2.70 0.21 -1.49
N VAL A 65 2.35 0.22 -2.77
CA VAL A 65 0.97 0.03 -3.20
C VAL A 65 0.80 -1.45 -3.49
N THR A 66 0.02 -2.16 -2.69
CA THR A 66 0.05 -3.62 -2.65
C THR A 66 -0.71 -4.21 -3.85
N PRO A 67 -0.05 -4.89 -4.79
CA PRO A 67 -0.72 -5.46 -5.95
C PRO A 67 -1.66 -6.61 -5.57
N GLU A 68 -1.38 -7.34 -4.48
CA GLU A 68 -2.24 -8.41 -3.95
C GLU A 68 -3.61 -7.88 -3.48
N CYS A 69 -3.72 -6.57 -3.23
CA CYS A 69 -4.96 -5.91 -2.82
C CYS A 69 -5.57 -5.02 -3.92
N SER A 70 -5.32 -5.32 -5.20
CA SER A 70 -5.88 -4.57 -6.33
C SER A 70 -5.62 -3.06 -6.26
N LEU A 71 -4.44 -2.66 -5.78
CA LEU A 71 -4.01 -1.27 -5.58
C LEU A 71 -4.79 -0.50 -4.49
N HIS A 72 -5.72 -1.16 -3.79
CA HIS A 72 -6.61 -0.51 -2.84
C HIS A 72 -5.96 -0.18 -1.50
N LEU A 73 -4.78 -0.72 -1.23
CA LEU A 73 -4.00 -0.51 -0.02
C LEU A 73 -2.63 0.09 -0.36
N ALA A 74 -2.30 1.19 0.30
CA ALA A 74 -0.93 1.70 0.40
C ALA A 74 -0.40 1.49 1.81
N VAL A 75 0.82 0.97 1.91
CA VAL A 75 1.57 0.85 3.15
C VAL A 75 2.75 1.81 3.11
N VAL A 76 2.91 2.58 4.18
CA VAL A 76 3.96 3.59 4.29
C VAL A 76 4.70 3.41 5.61
N SER A 77 6.01 3.20 5.54
CA SER A 77 6.88 3.16 6.72
C SER A 77 7.59 4.51 6.89
N VAL A 78 7.39 5.14 8.04
CA VAL A 78 7.88 6.48 8.34
C VAL A 78 8.72 6.50 9.60
N ARG A 79 9.70 7.41 9.65
CA ARG A 79 10.32 7.77 10.92
C ARG A 79 9.33 8.63 11.71
N ARG A 80 8.88 8.12 12.87
CA ARG A 80 7.96 8.83 13.78
C ARG A 80 8.61 10.11 14.32
N ALA A 81 8.33 11.23 13.65
CA ALA A 81 8.92 12.53 13.96
C ALA A 81 7.98 13.44 14.77
N TYR A 82 6.66 13.31 14.62
CA TYR A 82 5.66 14.16 15.28
C TYR A 82 4.27 13.49 15.31
N ALA A 83 3.41 13.92 16.23
CA ALA A 83 2.05 13.41 16.37
C ALA A 83 1.22 13.74 15.11
N GLY A 84 0.44 12.76 14.63
CA GLY A 84 -0.43 12.96 13.46
C GLY A 84 0.27 12.83 12.11
N ILE A 85 1.54 12.42 12.07
CA ILE A 85 2.26 12.10 10.82
C ILE A 85 1.48 11.11 9.95
N ALA A 86 0.86 10.08 10.54
CA ALA A 86 0.05 9.10 9.82
C ALA A 86 -1.13 9.74 9.09
N ARG A 87 -1.83 10.68 9.75
CA ARG A 87 -2.92 11.44 9.15
C ARG A 87 -2.45 12.37 8.03
N GLN A 88 -1.30 13.01 8.23
CA GLN A 88 -0.69 13.85 7.18
C GLN A 88 -0.32 13.01 5.95
N VAL A 89 0.27 11.83 6.14
CA VAL A 89 0.62 10.90 5.06
C VAL A 89 -0.62 10.46 4.29
N ALA A 90 -1.67 9.99 4.98
CA ALA A 90 -2.91 9.57 4.33
C ALA A 90 -3.54 10.70 3.51
N ASN A 91 -3.62 11.91 4.07
CA ASN A 91 -4.16 13.07 3.36
C ASN A 91 -3.35 13.44 2.11
N ILE A 92 -2.01 13.33 2.16
CA ILE A 92 -1.16 13.58 0.99
C ILE A 92 -1.42 12.52 -0.10
N ILE A 93 -1.52 11.24 0.27
CA ILE A 93 -1.84 10.16 -0.67
C ILE A 93 -3.21 10.40 -1.30
N TRP A 94 -4.22 10.72 -0.50
CA TRP A 94 -5.60 10.90 -0.96
C TRP A 94 -5.84 12.18 -1.75
N ALA A 95 -4.96 13.18 -1.60
CA ALA A 95 -4.94 14.37 -2.44
C ALA A 95 -4.32 14.10 -3.82
N ASP A 96 -3.50 13.06 -3.96
CA ASP A 96 -2.96 12.64 -5.24
C ASP A 96 -3.99 11.84 -6.06
N LYS A 97 -3.90 11.91 -7.39
CA LYS A 97 -4.78 11.16 -8.30
C LYS A 97 -4.72 9.64 -8.07
N ALA A 98 -3.56 9.10 -7.70
CA ALA A 98 -3.41 7.69 -7.35
C ALA A 98 -4.25 7.31 -6.12
N GLY A 99 -4.42 8.25 -5.18
CA GLY A 99 -5.24 8.06 -3.97
C GLY A 99 -6.71 7.78 -4.21
N ASN A 100 -7.25 8.04 -5.41
CA ASN A 100 -8.61 7.64 -5.78
C ASN A 100 -8.77 6.12 -5.97
N PHE A 101 -7.66 5.41 -6.24
CA PHE A 101 -7.62 3.96 -6.37
C PHE A 101 -7.25 3.26 -5.06
N THR A 102 -6.72 4.01 -4.09
CA THR A 102 -6.10 3.49 -2.86
C THR A 102 -6.81 4.05 -1.62
N PRO A 103 -8.04 3.57 -1.33
CA PRO A 103 -8.83 4.08 -0.22
C PRO A 103 -8.28 3.68 1.15
N TYR A 104 -7.48 2.61 1.25
CA TYR A 104 -6.86 2.17 2.49
C TYR A 104 -5.40 2.62 2.55
N VAL A 105 -5.02 3.24 3.65
CA VAL A 105 -3.63 3.62 3.94
C VAL A 105 -3.25 3.05 5.29
N VAL A 106 -2.20 2.25 5.34
CA VAL A 106 -1.57 1.80 6.58
C VAL A 106 -0.28 2.57 6.75
N VAL A 107 -0.09 3.19 7.92
CA VAL A 107 1.16 3.87 8.26
C VAL A 107 1.82 3.16 9.41
N CYS A 108 3.05 2.71 9.21
CA CYS A 108 3.85 1.99 10.19
C CYS A 108 5.10 2.81 10.57
N ASP A 109 5.68 2.48 11.73
CA ASP A 109 7.04 2.92 12.05
C ASP A 109 8.07 2.32 11.09
N GLU A 110 9.24 2.93 11.05
CA GLU A 110 10.34 2.55 10.16
C GLU A 110 10.81 1.09 10.36
N ASP A 111 10.56 0.41 11.47
CA ASP A 111 11.00 -0.98 11.66
C ASP A 111 10.14 -2.04 10.93
N VAL A 112 9.07 -1.61 10.26
CA VAL A 112 8.16 -2.47 9.47
C VAL A 112 8.50 -2.32 7.99
N ASP A 113 8.75 -3.44 7.31
CA ASP A 113 8.88 -3.46 5.85
C ASP A 113 7.49 -3.32 5.21
N PRO A 114 7.23 -2.26 4.41
CA PRO A 114 5.93 -2.04 3.80
C PRO A 114 5.58 -3.07 2.71
N ALA A 115 6.55 -3.80 2.15
CA ALA A 115 6.31 -4.86 1.16
C ALA A 115 6.02 -6.23 1.78
N ASP A 116 6.29 -6.41 3.09
CA ASP A 116 6.01 -7.65 3.81
C ASP A 116 4.64 -7.58 4.49
N LEU A 117 3.61 -8.11 3.82
CA LEU A 117 2.24 -8.10 4.33
C LEU A 117 2.08 -8.82 5.68
N ALA A 118 2.94 -9.78 6.02
CA ALA A 118 2.89 -10.45 7.31
C ALA A 118 3.37 -9.50 8.43
N GLN A 119 4.43 -8.73 8.19
CA GLN A 119 4.87 -7.69 9.12
C GLN A 119 3.84 -6.57 9.25
N VAL A 120 3.19 -6.18 8.15
CA VAL A 120 2.12 -5.17 8.16
C VAL A 120 0.93 -5.66 8.97
N ALA A 121 0.45 -6.89 8.76
CA ALA A 121 -0.64 -7.48 9.53
C ALA A 121 -0.30 -7.57 11.03
N HIS A 122 0.94 -7.93 11.36
CA HIS A 122 1.43 -7.91 12.75
C HIS A 122 1.42 -6.49 13.33
N ALA A 123 1.85 -5.47 12.58
CA ALA A 123 1.81 -4.08 13.03
C ALA A 123 0.38 -3.59 13.28
N ILE A 124 -0.57 -3.92 12.39
CA ILE A 124 -1.99 -3.60 12.56
C ILE A 124 -2.53 -4.18 13.87
N THR A 125 -2.26 -5.46 14.13
CA THR A 125 -2.82 -6.17 15.29
C THR A 125 -2.15 -5.83 16.63
N THR A 126 -0.91 -5.34 16.61
CA THR A 126 -0.14 -5.06 17.84
C THR A 126 0.02 -3.57 18.16
N ARG A 127 -0.13 -2.68 17.16
CA ARG A 127 0.12 -1.23 17.31
C ARG A 127 -1.10 -0.38 17.01
N CYS A 128 -1.94 -0.79 16.05
CA CYS A 128 -3.13 0.00 15.73
C CYS A 128 -4.14 -0.11 16.86
N HIS A 129 -4.38 1.00 17.55
CA HIS A 129 -5.39 1.03 18.59
C HIS A 129 -6.79 0.98 17.97
N PRO A 130 -7.67 0.01 18.30
CA PRO A 130 -8.95 -0.19 17.60
C PRO A 130 -9.88 1.04 17.58
N VAL A 131 -9.86 1.84 18.63
CA VAL A 131 -10.70 3.06 18.76
C VAL A 131 -10.08 4.31 18.11
N ARG A 132 -8.76 4.49 18.20
CA ARG A 132 -8.10 5.79 17.89
C ARG A 132 -7.06 5.72 16.78
N GLY A 133 -6.64 4.52 16.38
CA GLY A 133 -5.71 4.31 15.27
C GLY A 133 -6.43 4.12 13.93
N ILE A 134 -7.75 3.93 13.93
CA ILE A 134 -8.55 3.81 12.70
C ILE A 134 -9.26 5.15 12.48
N HIS A 135 -8.97 5.80 11.36
CA HIS A 135 -9.59 7.05 10.96
C HIS A 135 -10.29 6.87 9.63
N VAL A 136 -11.61 7.06 9.61
CA VAL A 136 -12.43 6.98 8.40
C VAL A 136 -12.81 8.39 7.97
N ASP A 137 -12.56 8.71 6.71
CA ASP A 137 -13.13 9.86 6.03
C ASP A 137 -14.27 9.36 5.12
N PRO A 138 -15.55 9.60 5.49
CA PRO A 138 -16.69 8.97 4.82
C PRO A 138 -17.01 9.59 3.45
N ASP A 139 -16.55 10.80 3.15
CA ASP A 139 -16.99 11.55 1.96
C ASP A 139 -15.81 12.19 1.22
N THR A 140 -15.14 11.39 0.41
CA THR A 140 -14.00 11.86 -0.41
C THR A 140 -14.17 11.51 -1.88
N PRO A 141 -13.42 12.17 -2.80
CA PRO A 141 -13.33 11.72 -4.19
C PRO A 141 -12.82 10.28 -4.27
N GLY A 142 -13.48 9.47 -5.07
CA GLY A 142 -13.20 8.05 -5.19
C GLY A 142 -13.19 7.54 -6.62
N ASN A 143 -13.11 6.21 -6.75
CA ASN A 143 -13.22 5.53 -8.03
C ASN A 143 -14.50 4.68 -8.06
N PRO A 144 -15.37 4.83 -9.08
CA PRO A 144 -16.60 4.04 -9.19
C PRO A 144 -16.36 2.53 -9.38
N LEU A 145 -15.12 2.10 -9.64
CA LEU A 145 -14.71 0.70 -9.75
C LEU A 145 -14.45 0.03 -8.40
N LEU A 146 -14.40 0.79 -7.29
CA LEU A 146 -14.20 0.21 -5.95
C LEU A 146 -15.30 -0.81 -5.64
N PRO A 147 -14.96 -2.08 -5.32
CA PRO A 147 -15.95 -3.15 -5.16
C PRO A 147 -16.98 -2.88 -4.06
N PHE A 148 -16.55 -2.30 -2.94
CA PHE A 148 -17.43 -2.00 -1.80
C PHE A 148 -18.38 -0.82 -2.03
N ALA A 149 -18.15 0.00 -3.07
CA ALA A 149 -18.93 1.22 -3.29
C ALA A 149 -20.38 0.87 -3.67
N SER A 150 -21.32 1.51 -2.97
CA SER A 150 -22.75 1.51 -3.28
C SER A 150 -23.03 2.19 -4.63
N LEU A 151 -24.23 1.96 -5.17
CA LEU A 151 -24.65 2.60 -6.42
C LEU A 151 -24.67 4.14 -6.33
N ALA A 152 -25.01 4.68 -5.16
CA ALA A 152 -25.00 6.12 -4.91
C ALA A 152 -23.57 6.67 -4.96
N GLU A 153 -22.63 6.03 -4.26
CA GLU A 153 -21.21 6.40 -4.26
C GLU A 153 -20.60 6.32 -5.67
N ARG A 154 -20.92 5.26 -6.43
CA ARG A 154 -20.45 5.10 -7.82
C ARG A 154 -20.99 6.19 -8.74
N SER A 155 -22.25 6.61 -8.55
CA SER A 155 -22.89 7.64 -9.36
C SER A 155 -22.30 9.03 -9.09
N LEU A 156 -21.95 9.29 -7.82
CA LEU A 156 -21.38 10.56 -7.37
C LEU A 156 -19.85 10.59 -7.41
N VAL A 157 -19.20 9.48 -7.78
CA VAL A 157 -17.73 9.33 -7.80
C VAL A 157 -17.12 9.64 -6.42
N LYS A 158 -17.79 9.13 -5.39
CA LYS A 158 -17.39 9.25 -3.98
C LYS A 158 -16.87 7.92 -3.47
N ALA A 159 -16.00 7.97 -2.47
CA ALA A 159 -15.63 6.81 -1.70
C ALA A 159 -15.25 7.20 -0.26
N PRO A 160 -15.61 6.37 0.73
CA PRO A 160 -14.97 6.42 2.03
C PRO A 160 -13.50 6.01 1.91
N LYS A 161 -12.66 6.61 2.75
CA LYS A 161 -11.23 6.31 2.87
C LYS A 161 -10.88 6.00 4.30
N CYS A 162 -9.91 5.12 4.52
CA CYS A 162 -9.57 4.59 5.83
C CYS A 162 -8.05 4.63 6.05
N LEU A 163 -7.64 5.36 7.08
CA LEU A 163 -6.29 5.30 7.62
C LEU A 163 -6.26 4.31 8.78
N ILE A 164 -5.25 3.45 8.77
CA ILE A 164 -4.87 2.55 9.85
C ILE A 164 -3.49 3.01 10.33
N ASP A 165 -3.46 3.71 11.45
CA ASP A 165 -2.26 4.21 12.11
C ASP A 165 -1.68 3.13 13.03
N CYS A 166 -0.51 2.61 12.65
CA CYS A 166 0.27 1.62 13.37
C CYS A 166 1.56 2.23 13.96
N THR A 167 1.65 3.55 14.08
CA THR A 167 2.80 4.23 14.69
C THR A 167 2.69 4.25 16.21
N TRP A 168 3.82 4.11 16.91
CA TRP A 168 3.84 4.31 18.36
C TRP A 168 3.49 5.77 18.73
N PRO A 169 2.92 6.04 19.91
CA PRO A 169 2.69 7.42 20.35
C PRO A 169 4.00 8.21 20.47
N VAL A 170 4.03 9.47 20.02
CA VAL A 170 5.28 10.27 19.97
C VAL A 170 5.85 10.64 21.34
N ASP A 171 4.99 10.69 22.35
CA ASP A 171 5.29 10.98 23.74
C ASP A 171 5.87 9.78 24.50
N TRP A 172 5.82 8.58 23.91
CA TRP A 172 6.44 7.40 24.50
C TRP A 172 7.96 7.49 24.38
N PRO A 173 8.69 7.40 25.51
CA PRO A 173 10.14 7.32 25.46
C PRO A 173 10.57 5.98 24.84
N PRO A 174 11.78 5.87 24.27
CA PRO A 174 12.24 4.66 23.59
C PRO A 174 12.13 3.38 24.43
N GLU A 175 12.37 3.47 25.74
CA GLU A 175 12.26 2.35 26.67
C GLU A 175 10.84 1.84 26.92
N ALA A 176 9.82 2.67 26.62
CA ALA A 176 8.42 2.27 26.72
C ALA A 176 7.93 1.53 25.47
N ILE A 177 8.68 1.60 24.36
CA ILE A 177 8.35 0.89 23.12
C ILE A 177 8.72 -0.60 23.31
N PRO A 178 7.76 -1.54 23.19
CA PRO A 178 8.07 -2.96 23.27
C PRO A 178 9.10 -3.37 22.23
N ALA A 179 10.18 -4.02 22.67
CA ALA A 179 11.19 -4.52 21.77
C ALA A 179 10.59 -5.55 20.80
N LYS A 180 10.82 -5.39 19.49
CA LYS A 180 10.46 -6.40 18.49
C LYS A 180 11.25 -7.67 18.80
N VAL A 181 10.56 -8.77 19.10
CA VAL A 181 11.19 -10.08 19.35
C VAL A 181 11.24 -10.84 18.03
N SER A 182 12.43 -11.00 17.47
CA SER A 182 12.64 -11.66 16.18
C SER A 182 14.07 -12.18 16.06
N PHE A 183 14.32 -13.03 15.07
CA PHE A 183 15.69 -13.48 14.79
C PHE A 183 16.65 -12.32 14.53
N ALA A 184 16.18 -11.26 13.86
CA ALA A 184 16.98 -10.09 13.50
C ALA A 184 17.33 -9.19 14.70
N THR A 185 16.54 -9.23 15.78
CA THR A 185 16.60 -8.27 16.88
C THR A 185 16.96 -8.90 18.24
N SER A 186 16.69 -10.20 18.42
CA SER A 186 16.84 -10.88 19.71
C SER A 186 18.16 -11.65 19.87
N TYR A 187 18.99 -11.72 18.83
CA TYR A 187 20.27 -12.45 18.85
C TYR A 187 21.44 -11.57 18.40
N PRO A 188 22.67 -11.76 18.92
CA PRO A 188 23.84 -11.02 18.47
C PRO A 188 24.17 -11.27 16.97
N PRO A 189 24.74 -10.29 16.26
CA PRO A 189 25.05 -10.42 14.83
C PRO A 189 25.92 -11.64 14.48
N GLU A 190 26.88 -12.00 15.34
CA GLU A 190 27.77 -13.13 15.10
C GLU A 190 26.99 -14.46 15.13
N LEU A 191 26.02 -14.58 16.04
CA LEU A 191 25.16 -15.76 16.12
C LEU A 191 24.20 -15.82 14.92
N GLN A 192 23.62 -14.69 14.53
CA GLN A 192 22.75 -14.62 13.36
C GLN A 192 23.49 -15.10 12.10
N GLN A 193 24.68 -14.57 11.84
CA GLN A 193 25.51 -14.95 10.69
C GLN A 193 25.88 -16.43 10.71
N ARG A 194 26.31 -16.95 11.87
CA ARG A 194 26.64 -18.37 12.02
C ARG A 194 25.46 -19.27 11.66
N VAL A 195 24.27 -18.96 12.17
CA VAL A 195 23.06 -19.74 11.91
C VAL A 195 22.69 -19.72 10.42
N VAL A 196 22.74 -18.55 9.78
CA VAL A 196 22.45 -18.42 8.34
C VAL A 196 23.46 -19.18 7.48
N GLN A 197 24.75 -19.08 7.78
CA GLN A 197 25.81 -19.78 7.03
C GLN A 197 25.73 -21.30 7.20
N GLN A 198 25.33 -21.77 8.39
CA GLN A 198 25.28 -23.19 8.73
C GLN A 198 23.88 -23.80 8.54
N TRP A 199 22.92 -23.07 7.97
CA TRP A 199 21.51 -23.49 7.89
C TRP A 199 21.33 -24.89 7.30
N GLY A 200 22.00 -25.16 6.17
CA GLY A 200 21.97 -26.47 5.51
C GLY A 200 22.65 -27.59 6.31
N SER A 201 23.65 -27.26 7.14
CA SER A 201 24.33 -28.24 8.01
C SER A 201 23.44 -28.73 9.15
N TYR A 202 22.42 -27.95 9.52
CA TYR A 202 21.40 -28.35 10.50
C TYR A 202 20.31 -29.24 9.92
N GLY A 203 20.40 -29.59 8.63
CA GLY A 203 19.38 -30.38 7.92
C GLY A 203 18.14 -29.57 7.51
N LEU A 204 18.21 -28.24 7.58
CA LEU A 204 17.14 -27.33 7.15
C LEU A 204 17.33 -26.97 5.66
N ARG A 205 16.22 -26.91 4.91
CA ARG A 205 16.19 -26.54 3.49
C ARG A 205 15.68 -25.13 3.28
#